data_AF-A0A7D9JTJ0-F1
#
_entry.id   AF-A0A7D9JTJ0-F1
#
_cell.length_a   1.000
_cell.length_b   1.000
_cell.length_c   1.000
_cell.angle_alpha   90.00
_cell.angle_beta   90.00
_cell.angle_gamma   90.00
#
_symmetry.space_group_name_H-M   'P 1'
#
loop_
_entity.id
_entity.type
_entity.pdbx_description
1 polymer ?
#
loop_
_entity_poly.entity_id
_entity_poly.type
_entity_poly.pdbx_seq_one_letter_code
_entity_poly.pdbx_strand_id
1 'polypeptide(L)'
;DFAVLLNSGMTYKQALLANFGSACLCYLGLIIGLILGFKTAAVQYIYGIAGGMFLYISLVDMLPESIQMIQDLAGKSKKKGFKILLVQNLFILFGMGAMLLLSFYEPKIKKAKW
;
A
#
# COMPACT_ATOMS: atom_id res chain seq x y z
N ASP A 1 -6.86 -7.90 -2.35
CA ASP A 1 -7.03 -9.13 -1.56
C ASP A 1 -7.92 -10.17 -2.18
N PHE A 2 -9.16 -9.86 -2.59
CA PHE A 2 -10.05 -10.86 -3.22
C PHE A 2 -9.40 -11.71 -4.35
N ALA A 3 -8.74 -11.07 -5.32
CA ALA A 3 -8.07 -11.79 -6.41
C ALA A 3 -6.88 -12.64 -5.93
N VAL A 4 -6.15 -12.17 -4.92
CA VAL A 4 -5.03 -12.91 -4.30
C VAL A 4 -5.55 -14.12 -3.53
N LEU A 5 -6.67 -13.98 -2.79
CA LEU A 5 -7.34 -15.06 -2.06
C LEU A 5 -7.92 -16.14 -2.98
N LEU A 6 -8.43 -15.74 -4.15
CA LEU A 6 -8.82 -16.71 -5.18
C LEU A 6 -7.60 -17.47 -5.72
N ASN A 7 -6.50 -16.76 -5.98
CA ASN A 7 -5.26 -17.36 -6.48
C ASN A 7 -4.58 -18.28 -5.45
N SER A 8 -4.88 -18.12 -4.15
CA SER A 8 -4.45 -19.02 -3.08
C SER A 8 -5.34 -20.27 -2.91
N GLY A 9 -6.28 -20.51 -3.83
CA GLY A 9 -7.11 -21.73 -3.86
C GLY A 9 -8.42 -21.66 -3.06
N MET A 10 -8.83 -20.46 -2.63
CA MET A 10 -10.06 -20.27 -1.86
C MET A 10 -11.29 -20.22 -2.80
N THR A 11 -12.44 -20.77 -2.38
CA THR A 11 -13.65 -20.73 -3.22
C THR A 11 -14.20 -19.30 -3.34
N TYR A 12 -14.93 -19.00 -4.42
CA TYR A 12 -15.43 -17.66 -4.71
C TYR A 12 -16.21 -17.02 -3.55
N LYS A 13 -17.07 -17.80 -2.88
CA LYS A 13 -17.86 -17.33 -1.72
C LYS A 13 -16.98 -17.03 -0.51
N GLN A 14 -15.97 -17.86 -0.27
CA GLN A 14 -15.04 -17.71 0.85
C GLN A 14 -14.14 -16.47 0.64
N ALA A 15 -13.57 -16.30 -0.55
CA ALA A 15 -12.76 -15.13 -0.89
C ALA A 15 -13.56 -13.82 -0.74
N LEU A 16 -14.85 -13.84 -1.11
CA LEU A 16 -15.72 -12.67 -0.98
C LEU A 16 -15.97 -12.31 0.49
N LEU A 17 -16.33 -13.29 1.32
CA LEU A 17 -16.55 -13.09 2.75
C LEU A 17 -15.28 -12.63 3.47
N ALA A 18 -14.11 -13.17 3.10
CA ALA A 18 -12.82 -12.77 3.66
C ALA A 18 -12.44 -11.33 3.28
N ASN A 19 -12.60 -10.95 2.02
CA ASN A 19 -12.37 -9.57 1.57
C ASN A 19 -13.35 -8.59 2.23
N PHE A 20 -14.61 -9.00 2.43
CA PHE A 20 -15.59 -8.22 3.16
C PHE A 20 -15.21 -8.05 4.64
N GLY A 21 -14.77 -9.11 5.31
CA GLY A 21 -14.28 -9.05 6.69
C GLY A 21 -13.09 -8.08 6.85
N SER A 22 -12.12 -8.14 5.93
CA SER A 22 -10.99 -7.19 5.89
C SER A 22 -11.48 -5.73 5.72
N ALA A 23 -12.44 -5.49 4.83
CA ALA A 23 -13.03 -4.17 4.63
C ALA A 23 -13.74 -3.64 5.89
N CYS A 24 -14.49 -4.49 6.60
CA CYS A 24 -15.10 -4.13 7.88
C CYS A 24 -14.05 -3.75 8.93
N LEU A 25 -12.96 -4.52 9.01
CA LEU A 25 -11.85 -4.23 9.93
C LEU A 25 -11.15 -2.90 9.59
N CYS A 26 -10.99 -2.61 8.30
CA CYS A 26 -10.46 -1.33 7.81
C CYS A 26 -11.36 -0.15 8.21
N TYR A 27 -12.67 -0.32 8.08
CA TYR A 27 -13.65 0.69 8.48
C TYR A 27 -13.62 0.93 10.00
N LEU A 28 -13.50 -0.13 10.81
CA LEU A 28 -13.31 0.00 12.26
C LEU A 28 -12.02 0.77 12.59
N GLY A 29 -10.91 0.44 11.93
CA GLY A 29 -9.65 1.17 12.07
C GLY A 29 -9.78 2.65 11.72
N LEU A 30 -10.56 2.99 10.69
CA LEU A 30 -10.86 4.37 10.31
C LEU A 30 -11.66 5.12 11.38
N ILE A 31 -12.70 4.49 11.95
CA ILE A 31 -13.50 5.11 13.03
C ILE A 31 -12.61 5.38 14.25
N ILE A 32 -11.83 4.39 14.67
CA ILE A 32 -10.91 4.52 15.81
C ILE A 32 -9.87 5.61 15.54
N GLY A 33 -9.28 5.61 14.33
CA GLY A 33 -8.31 6.61 13.90
C GLY A 33 -8.88 8.03 13.90
N LEU A 34 -10.15 8.21 13.50
CA LEU A 34 -10.83 9.49 13.52
C LEU A 34 -11.09 9.97 14.96
N ILE A 35 -11.58 9.09 15.84
CA ILE A 35 -11.84 9.40 17.26
C ILE A 35 -10.55 9.80 17.98
N LEU A 36 -9.47 9.02 17.80
CA LEU A 36 -8.15 9.34 18.34
C LEU A 36 -7.56 10.60 17.68
N GLY A 37 -7.95 10.86 16.44
CA GLY A 37 -7.53 12.01 15.64
C GLY A 37 -7.94 13.36 16.24
N PHE A 38 -9.00 13.40 17.04
CA PHE A 38 -9.40 14.61 17.77
C PHE A 38 -8.43 14.95 18.92
N LYS A 39 -7.61 14.00 19.40
CA LYS A 39 -6.53 14.29 20.34
C LYS A 39 -5.26 14.63 19.57
N THR A 40 -4.96 15.93 19.49
CA THR A 40 -3.85 16.51 18.70
C THR A 40 -2.50 15.81 18.89
N ALA A 41 -2.16 15.38 20.12
CA ALA A 41 -0.91 14.67 20.40
C ALA A 41 -0.91 13.19 19.95
N ALA A 42 -2.05 12.48 20.00
CA ALA A 42 -2.13 11.07 19.64
C ALA A 42 -1.95 10.83 18.13
N VAL A 43 -2.39 11.79 17.33
CA VAL A 43 -2.29 11.80 15.86
C VAL A 43 -0.86 11.55 15.39
N GLN A 44 0.14 12.21 15.99
CA GLN A 44 1.54 12.11 15.56
C GLN A 44 2.10 10.70 15.76
N TYR A 45 1.77 10.05 16.88
CA TYR A 45 2.18 8.67 17.16
C TYR A 45 1.48 7.68 16.22
N ILE A 46 0.19 7.89 15.94
CA ILE A 46 -0.57 7.03 15.02
C ILE A 46 0.00 7.11 13.60
N TYR A 47 0.28 8.32 13.10
CA TYR A 47 0.90 8.47 11.78
C TYR A 47 2.32 7.89 11.74
N GLY A 48 3.10 8.02 12.82
CA GLY A 48 4.42 7.40 12.92
C GLY A 48 4.35 5.87 12.84
N ILE A 49 3.44 5.25 13.60
CA ILE A 49 3.23 3.80 13.58
C ILE A 49 2.69 3.34 12.22
N ALA A 50 1.70 4.05 11.65
CA ALA A 50 1.13 3.70 10.35
C ALA A 50 2.16 3.81 9.21
N GLY A 51 2.98 4.86 9.21
CA GLY A 51 4.09 5.02 8.26
C GLY A 51 5.16 3.94 8.44
N GLY A 52 5.50 3.60 9.69
CA GLY A 52 6.41 2.51 10.01
C GLY A 52 5.91 1.15 9.52
N MET A 53 4.64 0.84 9.76
CA MET A 53 3.99 -0.39 9.26
C MET A 53 3.97 -0.45 7.74
N PHE A 54 3.70 0.68 7.07
CA PHE A 54 3.74 0.75 5.61
C PHE A 54 5.14 0.45 5.06
N LEU A 55 6.18 1.02 5.67
CA LEU A 55 7.57 0.73 5.29
C LEU A 55 7.94 -0.73 5.59
N TYR A 56 7.52 -1.28 6.74
CA TYR A 56 7.76 -2.67 7.11
C TYR A 56 7.17 -3.64 6.09
N ILE A 57 5.90 -3.51 5.75
CA ILE A 57 5.21 -4.35 4.74
C ILE A 57 5.90 -4.20 3.37
N SER A 58 6.27 -2.98 3.00
CA SER A 58 6.96 -2.72 1.72
C SER A 58 8.32 -3.41 1.64
N LEU A 59 9.09 -3.42 2.74
CA LEU A 59 10.43 -4.01 2.78
C LEU A 59 10.43 -5.53 2.96
N VAL A 60 9.55 -6.06 3.80
CA VAL A 60 9.57 -7.46 4.21
C VAL A 60 8.73 -8.33 3.27
N ASP A 61 7.56 -7.86 2.85
CA ASP A 61 6.66 -8.66 2.01
C ASP A 61 6.83 -8.30 0.53
N MET A 62 6.71 -7.02 0.17
CA MET A 62 6.66 -6.61 -1.24
C MET A 62 8.03 -6.65 -1.94
N LEU A 63 9.10 -6.23 -1.26
CA LEU A 63 10.43 -6.18 -1.87
C LEU A 63 10.94 -7.58 -2.27
N PRO A 64 10.92 -8.60 -1.39
CA PRO A 64 11.39 -9.93 -1.76
C PRO A 64 10.52 -10.58 -2.84
N GLU A 65 9.19 -10.43 -2.76
CA GLU A 65 8.26 -10.94 -3.78
C GLU A 65 8.58 -10.33 -5.17
N SER A 66 8.87 -9.03 -5.22
CA SER A 66 9.23 -8.35 -6.47
C SER A 66 10.58 -8.81 -7.04
N ILE A 67 11.57 -9.06 -6.19
CA ILE A 67 12.88 -9.58 -6.59
C ILE A 67 12.75 -11.02 -7.10
N GLN A 68 11.97 -11.85 -6.41
CA GLN A 68 11.74 -13.24 -6.79
C GLN A 68 11.04 -13.33 -8.15
N MET A 69 10.03 -12.48 -8.39
CA MET A 69 9.43 -12.34 -9.72
C MET A 69 10.49 -11.98 -10.77
N ILE A 70 11.32 -10.95 -10.54
CA ILE A 70 12.36 -10.56 -11.51
C ILE A 70 13.31 -11.72 -11.80
N GLN A 71 13.75 -12.48 -10.79
CA GLN A 71 14.66 -13.61 -10.95
C GLN A 71 14.04 -14.74 -11.78
N ASP A 72 12.79 -15.13 -11.49
CA ASP A 72 12.06 -16.16 -12.24
C ASP A 72 11.89 -15.79 -13.72
N LEU A 73 11.67 -14.50 -13.98
CA LEU A 73 11.42 -13.95 -15.31
C LEU A 73 12.74 -13.74 -16.08
N ALA A 74 13.81 -13.36 -15.39
CA ALA A 74 15.15 -13.18 -15.96
C ALA A 74 15.80 -14.52 -16.35
N GLY A 75 15.58 -15.58 -15.56
CA GLY A 75 16.03 -16.94 -15.88
C GLY A 75 15.41 -17.49 -17.17
N LYS A 76 14.16 -17.11 -17.47
CA LYS A 76 13.46 -17.49 -18.71
C LYS A 76 13.77 -16.56 -19.88
N SER A 77 13.92 -15.25 -19.66
CA SER A 77 14.24 -14.28 -20.71
C SER A 77 14.79 -12.96 -20.16
N LYS A 78 16.07 -12.68 -20.41
CA LYS A 78 16.73 -11.41 -20.00
C LYS A 78 15.97 -10.15 -20.43
N LYS A 79 15.39 -10.14 -21.65
CA LYS A 79 14.63 -8.99 -22.16
C LYS A 79 13.35 -8.71 -21.35
N LYS A 80 12.68 -9.75 -20.85
CA LYS A 80 11.46 -9.60 -20.03
C LYS A 80 11.78 -9.14 -18.62
N GLY A 81 12.81 -9.70 -17.99
CA GLY A 81 13.30 -9.25 -16.69
C GLY A 81 13.69 -7.77 -16.69
N PHE A 82 14.40 -7.31 -17.73
CA PHE A 82 14.76 -5.90 -17.87
C PHE A 82 13.54 -4.98 -18.06
N LYS A 83 12.53 -5.41 -18.83
CA LYS A 83 11.27 -4.65 -18.96
C LYS A 83 10.55 -4.49 -17.63
N ILE A 84 10.45 -5.56 -16.85
CA ILE A 84 9.79 -5.54 -15.53
C ILE A 84 10.54 -4.61 -14.57
N LEU A 85 11.87 -4.64 -14.57
CA LEU A 85 12.68 -3.72 -13.77
C LEU A 85 12.43 -2.26 -14.16
N LEU A 86 12.40 -1.92 -15.46
CA LEU A 86 12.10 -0.56 -15.90
C LEU A 86 10.69 -0.12 -15.48
N VAL A 87 9.70 -0.98 -15.69
CA VAL A 87 8.31 -0.70 -15.30
C VAL A 87 8.20 -0.49 -13.79
N GLN A 88 8.87 -1.32 -12.98
CA GLN A 88 8.85 -1.18 -11.52
C GLN A 88 9.49 0.15 -11.06
N ASN A 89 10.63 0.53 -11.64
CA ASN A 89 11.25 1.83 -11.35
C ASN A 89 10.37 3.01 -11.77
N LEU A 90 9.65 2.91 -12.89
CA LEU A 90 8.68 3.93 -13.30
C LEU A 90 7.52 4.05 -12.30
N PHE A 91 6.98 2.93 -11.80
CA PHE A 91 5.93 2.97 -10.78
C PHE A 91 6.40 3.57 -9.46
N ILE A 92 7.63 3.28 -9.03
CA ILE A 92 8.22 3.89 -7.83
C ILE A 92 8.37 5.41 -8.01
N LEU A 93 8.91 5.85 -9.14
CA LEU A 93 9.04 7.28 -9.45
C LEU A 93 7.68 7.96 -9.55
N PHE A 94 6.70 7.32 -10.17
CA PHE A 94 5.34 7.83 -10.25
C PHE A 94 4.69 7.95 -8.87
N GLY A 95 4.81 6.92 -8.02
CA GLY A 95 4.29 6.93 -6.65
C GLY A 95 4.95 8.02 -5.79
N MET A 96 6.27 8.18 -5.90
CA MET A 96 7.01 9.27 -5.26
C MET A 96 6.54 10.65 -5.76
N GLY A 97 6.38 10.80 -7.07
CA GLY A 97 5.87 12.04 -7.67
C GLY A 97 4.46 12.38 -7.21
N ALA A 98 3.56 11.39 -7.13
CA ALA A 98 2.20 11.56 -6.63
C ALA A 98 2.18 12.00 -5.15
N MET A 99 3.00 11.39 -4.30
CA MET A 99 3.13 11.78 -2.89
C MET A 99 3.73 13.19 -2.72
N LEU A 100 4.73 13.54 -3.53
CA LEU A 100 5.29 14.90 -3.54
C LEU A 100 4.25 15.93 -3.99
N LEU A 101 3.48 15.64 -5.03
CA LEU A 101 2.37 16.50 -5.47
C LEU A 101 1.36 16.71 -4.32
N LEU A 102 0.92 15.65 -3.65
CA LEU A 102 0.03 15.76 -2.50
C LEU A 102 0.63 16.66 -1.41
N SER A 103 1.91 16.49 -1.09
CA SER A 103 2.61 17.32 -0.10
C SER A 103 2.70 18.79 -0.52
N PHE A 104 2.95 19.10 -1.81
CA PHE A 104 2.93 20.47 -2.32
C PHE A 104 1.55 21.13 -2.27
N TYR A 105 0.47 20.36 -2.43
CA TYR A 105 -0.91 20.88 -2.34
C TYR A 105 -1.45 20.94 -0.91
N GLU A 106 -0.89 20.19 0.05
CA GLU A 106 -1.26 20.24 1.47
C GLU A 106 -1.36 21.67 2.05
N PRO A 107 -0.36 22.58 1.88
CA PRO A 107 -0.46 23.94 2.41
C PRO A 107 -1.55 24.79 1.75
N LYS A 108 -1.95 24.49 0.50
CA LYS A 108 -3.07 25.15 -0.17
C LYS A 108 -4.42 24.66 0.38
N ILE A 109 -4.51 23.38 0.74
CA ILE A 109 -5.72 22.79 1.34
C ILE A 109 -5.92 23.28 2.78
N LYS A 110 -4.83 23.40 3.57
CA LYS A 110 -4.89 23.97 4.94
C LYS A 110 -5.33 25.44 4.96
N LYS A 111 -5.06 26.22 3.92
CA LYS A 111 -5.53 27.62 3.80
C LYS A 111 -6.99 27.77 3.33
N ALA A 112 -7.57 26.74 2.71
CA ALA A 112 -8.95 26.76 2.22
C ALA A 112 -9.98 26.26 3.25
N LYS A 113 -9.52 25.68 4.37
CA LYS A 113 -10.35 25.32 5.52
C LYS A 113 -10.03 26.29 6.67
N TRP A 114 -10.93 27.27 6.83
CA TRP A 114 -11.19 28.13 7.98
C TRP A 114 -10.03 28.42 8.92
#